data_AF-A0A8T1EV93-F1
#
_entry.id   AF-A0A8T1EV93-F1
#
_cell.length_a   1.000
_cell.length_b   1.000
_cell.length_c   1.000
_cell.angle_alpha   90.00
_cell.angle_beta   90.00
_cell.angle_gamma   90.00
#
_symmetry.space_group_name_H-M   'P 1'
#
loop_
_entity.id
_entity.type
_entity.pdbx_description
1 polymer ?
#
loop_
_entity_poly.entity_id
_entity_poly.type
_entity_poly.pdbx_seq_one_letter_code
_entity_poly.pdbx_strand_id
1 'polypeptide(L)'
;MQCTQDEALDLLSLLASFGEESLRQALLQAGCFEVPERLPVPDVRFQLGTYCDVNAEQDFRFEVRSVRLLAHLFALPAVIVTEINDRYHAEEATALLLFRPSFPRRLHDMASTFGRSRPAIRGIFLRMIDYVDATYSDRMYFHLGVMGQRSEYADRLPEKDTDLKICSAKCTAATKGCIAFSFKY
;
A
#
# COMPACT_ATOMS: atom_id res chain seq x y z
N MET A 1 -37.75 -17.49 13.39
CA MET A 1 -38.66 -18.32 12.59
C MET A 1 -37.94 -19.63 12.30
N GLN A 2 -38.55 -20.78 12.59
CA GLN A 2 -37.98 -22.10 12.29
C GLN A 2 -38.59 -22.55 10.95
N CYS A 3 -37.77 -22.55 9.90
CA CYS A 3 -38.17 -23.05 8.58
C CYS A 3 -38.30 -24.59 8.64
N THR A 4 -39.39 -25.16 8.14
CA THR A 4 -39.56 -26.61 8.11
C THR A 4 -38.66 -27.24 7.03
N GLN A 5 -38.33 -28.53 7.18
CA GLN A 5 -37.31 -29.18 6.34
C GLN A 5 -37.72 -29.24 4.85
N ASP A 6 -39.02 -29.32 4.57
CA ASP A 6 -39.56 -29.32 3.21
C ASP A 6 -39.51 -27.91 2.58
N GLU A 7 -39.82 -26.86 3.36
CA GLU A 7 -39.70 -25.46 2.92
C GLU A 7 -38.24 -25.08 2.62
N ALA A 8 -37.29 -25.64 3.36
CA ALA A 8 -35.86 -25.44 3.12
C ALA A 8 -35.38 -26.11 1.82
N LEU A 9 -35.93 -27.28 1.46
CA LEU A 9 -35.61 -27.99 0.22
C LEU A 9 -36.22 -27.29 -1.01
N ASP A 10 -37.43 -26.74 -0.90
CA ASP A 10 -38.05 -25.93 -1.94
C ASP A 10 -37.29 -24.61 -2.18
N LEU A 11 -36.82 -23.97 -1.11
CA LEU A 11 -35.94 -22.80 -1.24
C LEU A 11 -34.60 -23.15 -1.88
N LEU A 12 -33.98 -24.28 -1.50
CA LEU A 12 -32.71 -24.71 -2.09
C LEU A 12 -32.83 -25.07 -3.57
N SER A 13 -33.93 -25.70 -3.98
CA SER A 13 -34.20 -26.03 -5.38
C SER A 13 -34.51 -24.79 -6.23
N LEU A 14 -35.24 -23.82 -5.67
CA LEU A 14 -35.43 -22.51 -6.30
C LEU A 14 -34.11 -21.76 -6.44
N LEU A 15 -33.30 -21.66 -5.39
CA LEU A 15 -31.99 -21.00 -5.42
C LEU A 15 -31.05 -21.67 -6.44
N ALA A 16 -31.05 -23.00 -6.53
CA ALA A 16 -30.26 -23.74 -7.53
C ALA A 16 -30.71 -23.50 -8.99
N SER A 17 -31.94 -23.04 -9.21
CA SER A 17 -32.48 -22.71 -10.54
C SER A 17 -32.14 -21.30 -11.01
N PHE A 18 -31.73 -20.40 -10.11
CA PHE A 18 -31.27 -19.05 -10.45
C PHE A 18 -29.79 -19.06 -10.80
N GLY A 19 -29.38 -18.27 -11.80
CA GLY A 19 -27.97 -17.96 -12.01
C GLY A 19 -27.39 -17.25 -10.79
N GLU A 20 -26.11 -17.50 -10.49
CA GLU A 20 -25.42 -17.03 -9.28
C GLU A 20 -25.64 -15.53 -9.00
N GLU A 21 -25.70 -14.72 -10.05
CA GLU A 21 -25.92 -13.27 -9.95
C GLU A 21 -27.37 -12.87 -9.63
N SER A 22 -28.35 -13.56 -10.21
CA SER A 22 -29.78 -13.32 -9.93
C SER A 22 -30.17 -13.78 -8.52
N LEU A 23 -29.60 -14.90 -8.07
CA LEU A 23 -29.74 -15.43 -6.71
C LEU A 23 -29.18 -14.43 -5.69
N ARG A 24 -27.98 -13.91 -5.95
CA ARG A 24 -27.33 -12.90 -5.12
C ARG A 24 -28.18 -11.63 -4.99
N GLN A 25 -28.75 -11.14 -6.10
CA GLN A 25 -29.63 -9.96 -6.08
C GLN A 25 -30.92 -10.22 -5.29
N ALA A 26 -31.56 -11.38 -5.46
CA ALA A 26 -32.78 -11.74 -4.74
C ALA A 26 -32.54 -11.87 -3.23
N LEU A 27 -31.41 -12.48 -2.81
CA LEU A 27 -31.05 -12.60 -1.40
C LEU A 27 -30.67 -11.26 -0.75
N LEU A 28 -30.07 -10.34 -1.52
CA LEU A 28 -29.83 -8.97 -1.07
C LEU A 28 -31.14 -8.21 -0.84
N GLN A 29 -32.12 -8.36 -1.74
CA GLN A 29 -33.45 -7.73 -1.61
C GLN A 29 -34.26 -8.33 -0.45
N ALA A 30 -34.12 -9.63 -0.20
CA ALA A 30 -34.79 -10.32 0.90
C ALA A 30 -34.18 -10.01 2.29
N GLY A 31 -33.09 -9.23 2.35
CA GLY A 31 -32.41 -8.87 3.61
C GLY A 31 -31.73 -10.06 4.29
N CYS A 32 -31.53 -11.17 3.58
CA CYS A 32 -30.89 -12.38 4.11
C CYS A 32 -29.38 -12.20 4.32
N PHE A 33 -28.80 -11.15 3.72
CA PHE A 33 -27.44 -10.70 3.99
C PHE A 33 -27.50 -9.28 4.56
N GLU A 34 -26.85 -9.07 5.70
CA GLU A 34 -26.48 -7.71 6.08
C GLU A 34 -25.43 -7.22 5.09
N VAL A 35 -25.84 -6.30 4.21
CA VAL A 35 -24.88 -5.55 3.41
C VAL A 35 -24.05 -4.76 4.41
N PRO A 36 -22.73 -4.98 4.49
CA PRO A 36 -21.89 -4.20 5.39
C PRO A 36 -22.11 -2.73 5.06
N GLU A 37 -22.52 -1.94 6.06
CA GLU A 37 -22.81 -0.53 5.89
C GLU A 37 -21.60 0.12 5.22
N ARG A 38 -21.79 0.59 3.98
CA ARG A 38 -20.72 1.21 3.23
C ARG A 38 -20.48 2.58 3.85
N LEU A 39 -19.37 2.72 4.57
CA LEU A 39 -18.96 4.03 5.08
C LEU A 39 -19.01 5.05 3.93
N PRO A 40 -19.69 6.20 4.12
CA PRO A 40 -19.79 7.21 3.09
C PRO A 40 -18.37 7.65 2.71
N VAL A 41 -18.06 7.63 1.41
CA VAL A 41 -16.78 8.15 0.92
C VAL A 41 -16.81 9.66 1.15
N PRO A 42 -15.90 10.22 1.95
CA PRO A 42 -15.88 11.66 2.16
C PRO A 42 -15.62 12.35 0.82
N ASP A 43 -16.42 13.36 0.46
CA ASP A 43 -16.16 14.20 -0.71
C ASP A 43 -15.07 15.23 -0.42
N VAL A 44 -13.95 14.75 0.10
CA VAL A 44 -12.75 15.55 0.40
C VAL A 44 -11.70 15.15 -0.63
N ARG A 45 -11.13 16.12 -1.34
CA ARG A 45 -9.98 15.88 -2.20
C ARG A 45 -8.73 16.33 -1.48
N PHE A 46 -7.77 15.42 -1.36
CA PHE A 46 -6.47 15.76 -0.80
C PHE A 46 -5.80 16.84 -1.66
N GLN A 47 -5.43 17.95 -1.04
CA GLN A 47 -4.68 19.02 -1.66
C GLN A 47 -3.43 19.29 -0.84
N LEU A 48 -2.26 19.06 -1.43
CA LEU A 48 -1.00 19.26 -0.72
C LEU A 48 -0.76 20.74 -0.39
N GLY A 49 -1.32 21.66 -1.19
CA GLY A 49 -1.18 23.10 -0.98
C GLY A 49 -1.86 23.65 0.28
N THR A 50 -2.79 22.90 0.89
CA THR A 50 -3.45 23.31 2.14
C THR A 50 -2.74 22.78 3.39
N TYR A 51 -1.69 21.97 3.22
CA TYR A 51 -0.91 21.43 4.33
C TYR A 51 0.11 22.44 4.84
N CYS A 52 0.25 22.54 6.17
CA CYS A 52 1.36 23.26 6.79
C CYS A 52 2.61 22.39 6.81
N ASP A 53 3.79 23.00 6.65
CA ASP A 53 5.08 22.27 6.65
C ASP A 53 5.29 21.45 7.93
N VAL A 54 4.87 21.98 9.09
CA VAL A 54 4.95 21.26 10.39
C VAL A 54 4.14 19.96 10.35
N ASN A 55 2.94 19.99 9.77
CA ASN A 55 2.09 18.80 9.65
C ASN A 55 2.65 17.85 8.58
N ALA A 56 3.19 18.39 7.50
CA ALA A 56 3.79 17.61 6.43
C ALA A 56 5.02 16.82 6.93
N GLU A 57 5.86 17.42 7.76
CA GLU A 57 6.98 16.72 8.39
C GLU A 57 6.53 15.60 9.33
N GLN A 58 5.45 15.80 10.08
CA GLN A 58 4.91 14.75 10.96
C GLN A 58 4.31 13.59 10.16
N ASP A 59 3.54 13.89 9.12
CA ASP A 59 2.80 12.90 8.35
C ASP A 59 3.61 12.22 7.26
N PHE A 60 4.46 12.96 6.54
CA PHE A 60 5.23 12.46 5.40
C PHE A 60 6.72 12.32 5.69
N ARG A 61 7.23 12.85 6.82
CA ARG A 61 8.68 13.03 7.10
C ARG A 61 9.38 14.05 6.20
N PHE A 62 8.63 14.76 5.38
CA PHE A 62 9.13 15.73 4.41
C PHE A 62 8.24 16.98 4.42
N GLU A 63 8.86 18.15 4.24
CA GLU A 63 8.14 19.40 4.00
C GLU A 63 7.36 19.36 2.68
N VAL A 64 6.38 20.26 2.53
CA VAL A 64 5.49 20.30 1.34
C VAL A 64 6.28 20.46 0.04
N ARG A 65 7.28 21.34 0.04
CA ARG A 65 8.16 21.58 -1.12
C ARG A 65 8.92 20.32 -1.54
N SER A 66 9.36 19.51 -0.58
CA SER A 66 10.14 18.30 -0.80
C SER A 66 9.27 17.18 -1.36
N VAL A 67 8.02 17.07 -0.91
CA VAL A 67 7.03 16.13 -1.48
C VAL A 67 6.75 16.47 -2.95
N ARG A 68 6.58 17.76 -3.28
CA ARG A 68 6.42 18.19 -4.68
C ARG A 68 7.64 17.88 -5.51
N LEU A 69 8.83 18.22 -5.01
CA LEU A 69 10.08 17.93 -5.71
C LEU A 69 10.21 16.42 -5.98
N LEU A 70 9.85 15.58 -5.01
CA LEU A 70 9.89 14.13 -5.17
C LEU A 70 8.94 13.64 -6.26
N ALA A 71 7.73 14.19 -6.33
CA ALA A 71 6.78 13.87 -7.41
C ALA A 71 7.36 14.20 -8.80
N HIS A 72 8.11 15.30 -8.92
CA HIS A 72 8.82 15.67 -10.15
C HIS A 72 10.01 14.75 -10.43
N LEU A 73 10.79 14.39 -9.40
CA LEU A 73 11.95 13.49 -9.52
C LEU A 73 11.55 12.06 -9.91
N PHE A 74 10.40 11.60 -9.45
CA PHE A 74 9.81 10.33 -9.88
C PHE A 74 9.29 10.36 -11.33
N ALA A 75 9.30 11.53 -11.99
CA ALA A 75 8.82 11.71 -13.36
C ALA A 75 7.41 11.16 -13.57
N LEU A 76 6.54 11.32 -12.55
CA LEU A 76 5.17 10.79 -12.60
C LEU A 76 4.33 11.56 -13.64
N PRO A 77 3.41 10.89 -14.35
CA PRO A 77 2.44 11.60 -15.16
C PRO A 77 1.55 12.46 -14.26
N ALA A 78 1.08 13.61 -14.77
CA ALA A 78 0.25 14.55 -14.01
C ALA A 78 -0.99 13.89 -13.38
N VAL A 79 -1.53 12.88 -14.06
CA VAL A 79 -2.62 12.03 -13.57
C VAL A 79 -2.21 10.57 -13.69
N ILE A 80 -2.32 9.84 -12.59
CA ILE A 80 -2.10 8.40 -12.50
C ILE A 80 -3.46 7.71 -12.51
N VAL A 81 -3.62 6.73 -13.39
CA VAL A 81 -4.83 5.93 -13.53
C VAL A 81 -4.53 4.51 -13.03
N THR A 82 -5.34 4.03 -12.09
CA THR A 82 -5.26 2.64 -11.59
C THR A 82 -6.04 1.68 -12.49
N GLU A 83 -5.90 0.38 -12.25
CA GLU A 83 -6.62 -0.68 -12.99
C GLU A 83 -8.15 -0.56 -12.87
N ILE A 84 -8.63 -0.03 -11.75
CA ILE A 84 -10.05 0.23 -11.47
C ILE A 84 -10.50 1.56 -12.12
N ASN A 85 -9.62 2.20 -12.90
CA ASN A 85 -9.83 3.49 -13.57
C ASN A 85 -10.04 4.67 -12.60
N ASP A 86 -9.52 4.55 -11.36
CA ASP A 86 -9.47 5.67 -10.44
C ASP A 86 -8.33 6.62 -10.84
N ARG A 87 -8.61 7.93 -10.79
CA ARG A 87 -7.67 8.99 -11.17
C ARG A 87 -7.10 9.69 -9.94
N TYR A 88 -5.79 9.85 -9.93
CA TYR A 88 -5.01 10.49 -8.87
C TYR A 88 -4.08 11.54 -9.43
N HIS A 89 -3.88 12.63 -8.70
CA HIS A 89 -2.83 13.60 -9.03
C HIS A 89 -1.46 13.08 -8.58
N ALA A 90 -0.40 13.45 -9.28
CA ALA A 90 0.97 13.05 -8.94
C ALA A 90 1.35 13.41 -7.49
N GLU A 91 0.94 14.59 -7.01
CA GLU A 91 1.17 15.03 -5.63
C GLU A 91 0.40 14.17 -4.60
N GLU A 92 -0.87 13.85 -4.87
CA GLU A 92 -1.71 12.99 -4.02
C GLU A 92 -1.11 11.59 -3.91
N ALA A 93 -0.70 11.01 -5.04
CA ALA A 93 -0.10 9.67 -5.06
C ALA A 93 1.26 9.62 -4.35
N THR A 94 2.09 10.66 -4.51
CA THR A 94 3.39 10.77 -3.83
C THR A 94 3.21 10.96 -2.33
N ALA A 95 2.29 11.84 -1.92
CA ALA A 95 1.94 12.02 -0.52
C ALA A 95 1.45 10.71 0.11
N LEU A 96 0.58 9.97 -0.58
CA LEU A 96 0.06 8.68 -0.11
C LEU A 96 1.16 7.61 0.01
N LEU A 97 2.10 7.57 -0.94
CA LEU A 97 3.27 6.70 -0.90
C LEU A 97 4.15 6.97 0.33
N LEU A 98 4.32 8.23 0.72
CA LEU A 98 5.10 8.64 1.89
C LEU A 98 4.35 8.48 3.22
N PHE A 99 3.04 8.72 3.21
CA PHE A 99 2.19 8.72 4.40
C PHE A 99 1.99 7.35 5.04
N ARG A 100 1.96 6.29 4.21
CA ARG A 100 1.72 4.93 4.68
C ARG A 100 2.91 4.30 5.42
N PRO A 101 4.17 4.44 4.96
CA PRO A 101 5.33 3.94 5.70
C PRO A 101 5.76 4.84 6.86
N SER A 102 5.34 6.11 6.91
CA SER A 102 5.78 7.04 7.95
C SER A 102 5.30 6.67 9.36
N PHE A 103 4.10 6.10 9.45
CA PHE A 103 3.52 5.57 10.68
C PHE A 103 2.51 4.45 10.37
N PRO A 104 2.48 3.35 11.14
CA PRO A 104 1.51 2.27 10.92
C PRO A 104 0.07 2.77 11.19
N ARG A 105 -0.67 3.08 10.13
CA ARG A 105 -2.08 3.51 10.18
C ARG A 105 -3.00 2.51 9.46
N ARG A 106 -4.25 2.41 9.91
CA ARG A 106 -5.26 1.62 9.20
C ARG A 106 -5.69 2.35 7.93
N LEU A 107 -6.03 1.59 6.88
CA LEU A 107 -6.59 2.16 5.64
C LEU A 107 -7.88 2.96 5.88
N HIS A 108 -8.61 2.60 6.92
CA HIS A 108 -9.79 3.34 7.37
C HIS A 108 -9.45 4.77 7.77
N ASP A 109 -8.39 4.97 8.54
CA ASP A 109 -8.01 6.28 9.05
C ASP A 109 -7.41 7.15 7.94
N MET A 110 -6.78 6.52 6.94
CA MET A 110 -6.34 7.21 5.72
C MET A 110 -7.51 7.68 4.84
N ALA A 111 -8.68 7.02 4.92
CA ALA A 111 -9.83 7.36 4.09
C ALA A 111 -10.38 8.75 4.44
N SER A 112 -10.29 9.19 5.70
CA SER A 112 -10.69 10.54 6.09
C SER A 112 -9.70 11.61 5.62
N THR A 113 -8.39 11.32 5.61
CA THR A 113 -7.35 12.25 5.15
C THR A 113 -7.37 12.45 3.64
N PHE A 114 -7.51 11.35 2.88
CA PHE A 114 -7.46 11.39 1.42
C PHE A 114 -8.85 11.52 0.76
N GLY A 115 -9.93 11.28 1.51
CA GLY A 115 -11.31 11.26 0.99
C GLY A 115 -11.50 10.22 -0.12
N ARG A 116 -10.80 9.09 -0.01
CA ARG A 116 -10.86 7.99 -0.96
C ARG A 116 -11.29 6.72 -0.27
N SER A 117 -11.92 5.83 -1.01
CA SER A 117 -12.30 4.52 -0.49
C SER A 117 -11.04 3.69 -0.16
N ARG A 118 -11.16 2.79 0.83
CA ARG A 118 -10.10 1.84 1.20
C ARG A 118 -9.50 1.06 0.02
N PRO A 119 -10.30 0.47 -0.90
CA PRO A 119 -9.73 -0.24 -2.05
C PRO A 119 -8.99 0.69 -3.01
N ALA A 120 -9.48 1.93 -3.18
CA ALA A 120 -8.83 2.93 -4.02
C ALA A 120 -7.44 3.31 -3.43
N ILE A 121 -7.35 3.58 -2.12
CA ILE A 121 -6.08 3.86 -1.42
C ILE A 121 -5.10 2.70 -1.55
N ARG A 122 -5.57 1.45 -1.36
CA ARG A 122 -4.73 0.26 -1.55
C ARG A 122 -4.23 0.16 -2.99
N GLY A 123 -5.11 0.39 -3.96
CA GLY A 123 -4.80 0.29 -5.38
C GLY A 123 -3.71 1.27 -5.81
N ILE A 124 -3.83 2.55 -5.45
CA ILE A 124 -2.81 3.55 -5.78
C ILE A 124 -1.50 3.28 -5.04
N PHE A 125 -1.55 2.86 -3.77
CA PHE A 125 -0.33 2.55 -3.02
C PHE A 125 0.49 1.44 -3.68
N LEU A 126 -0.17 0.33 -4.05
CA LEU A 126 0.49 -0.78 -4.73
C LEU A 126 1.04 -0.36 -6.09
N ARG A 127 0.23 0.36 -6.89
CA ARG A 127 0.68 0.89 -8.19
C ARG A 127 1.93 1.77 -8.08
N MET A 128 2.00 2.59 -7.03
CA MET A 128 3.15 3.46 -6.77
C MET A 128 4.39 2.66 -6.33
N ILE A 129 4.22 1.62 -5.51
CA ILE A 129 5.33 0.72 -5.14
C ILE A 129 5.86 0.02 -6.38
N ASP A 130 4.99 -0.58 -7.18
CA ASP A 130 5.39 -1.31 -8.39
C ASP A 130 6.14 -0.38 -9.36
N TYR A 131 5.69 0.87 -9.48
CA TYR A 131 6.38 1.89 -10.28
C TYR A 131 7.78 2.23 -9.74
N VAL A 132 7.89 2.46 -8.43
CA VAL A 132 9.17 2.81 -7.80
C VAL A 132 10.15 1.63 -7.85
N ASP A 133 9.67 0.42 -7.60
CA ASP A 133 10.49 -0.80 -7.67
C ASP A 133 11.00 -1.04 -9.10
N ALA A 134 10.12 -0.95 -10.11
CA ALA A 134 10.50 -1.09 -11.51
C ALA A 134 11.53 -0.04 -11.96
N THR A 135 11.45 1.19 -11.43
CA THR A 135 12.29 2.31 -11.88
C THR A 135 13.59 2.43 -11.07
N TYR A 136 13.55 2.14 -9.77
CA TYR A 136 14.62 2.47 -8.83
C TYR A 136 15.15 1.27 -8.04
N SER A 137 14.72 0.04 -8.31
CA SER A 137 15.25 -1.18 -7.67
C SER A 137 16.78 -1.19 -7.59
N ASP A 138 17.47 -0.84 -8.67
CA ASP A 138 18.95 -0.78 -8.75
C ASP A 138 19.60 0.23 -7.79
N ARG A 139 18.85 1.27 -7.37
CA ARG A 139 19.32 2.34 -6.48
C ARG A 139 18.78 2.20 -5.06
N MET A 140 17.61 1.58 -4.90
CA MET A 140 16.88 1.46 -3.62
C MET A 140 17.49 0.36 -2.75
N TYR A 141 17.91 -0.73 -3.36
CA TYR A 141 18.73 -1.72 -2.70
C TYR A 141 20.19 -1.29 -2.80
N PHE A 142 20.88 -1.18 -1.65
CA PHE A 142 22.33 -0.96 -1.62
C PHE A 142 22.98 -1.84 -2.69
N HIS A 143 23.69 -1.23 -3.64
CA HIS A 143 24.24 -1.89 -4.81
C HIS A 143 24.69 -3.32 -4.48
N LEU A 144 23.88 -4.31 -4.87
CA LEU A 144 24.19 -5.72 -4.62
C LEU A 144 25.55 -6.07 -5.25
N GLY A 145 25.93 -5.37 -6.33
CA GLY A 145 27.26 -5.44 -6.95
C GLY A 145 28.41 -4.88 -6.09
N VAL A 146 28.18 -3.82 -5.30
CA VAL A 146 29.21 -3.27 -4.38
C VAL A 146 29.36 -4.16 -3.14
N MET A 147 28.31 -4.88 -2.75
CA MET A 147 28.38 -5.84 -1.64
C MET A 147 29.17 -7.11 -1.99
N GLY A 148 29.14 -7.56 -3.25
CA GLY A 148 30.01 -8.64 -3.73
C GLY A 148 31.49 -8.28 -3.69
N GLN A 149 31.84 -7.03 -3.99
CA GLN A 149 33.22 -6.53 -3.83
C GLN A 149 33.58 -6.34 -2.35
N ARG A 150 32.67 -5.83 -1.51
CA ARG A 150 32.93 -5.61 -0.08
C ARG A 150 33.07 -6.88 0.75
N SER A 151 32.42 -7.99 0.39
CA SER A 151 32.68 -9.28 1.06
C SER A 151 34.10 -9.76 0.82
N GLU A 152 34.60 -9.63 -0.41
CA GLU A 152 35.98 -9.97 -0.76
C GLU A 152 37.01 -9.07 -0.03
N TYR A 153 36.68 -7.78 0.15
CA TYR A 153 37.49 -6.87 0.96
C TYR A 153 37.40 -7.15 2.47
N ALA A 154 36.26 -7.59 3.00
CA ALA A 154 36.08 -7.93 4.42
C ALA A 154 36.91 -9.15 4.84
N ASP A 155 37.05 -10.13 3.94
CA ASP A 155 37.89 -11.31 4.14
C ASP A 155 39.40 -10.98 4.16
N ARG A 156 39.80 -9.83 3.59
CA ARG A 156 41.19 -9.34 3.56
C ARG A 156 41.57 -8.43 4.72
N LEU A 157 40.64 -8.06 5.61
CA LEU A 157 40.95 -7.19 6.76
C LEU A 157 41.70 -7.97 7.86
N PRO A 158 42.79 -7.40 8.43
CA PRO A 158 43.50 -8.01 9.55
C PRO A 158 42.60 -8.12 10.79
N GLU A 159 42.79 -9.17 11.60
CA GLU A 159 41.96 -9.48 12.80
C GLU A 159 41.90 -8.36 13.84
N LYS A 160 42.81 -7.38 13.79
CA LYS A 160 42.86 -6.26 14.75
C LYS A 160 41.71 -5.26 14.63
N ASP A 161 41.00 -5.24 13.51
CA ASP A 161 39.88 -4.32 13.26
C ASP A 161 38.53 -5.04 13.39
N THR A 162 38.32 -5.70 14.52
CA THR A 162 37.10 -6.47 14.84
C THR A 162 35.83 -5.65 14.74
N ASP A 163 35.87 -4.36 15.07
CA ASP A 163 34.70 -3.48 15.05
C ASP A 163 34.19 -3.22 13.62
N LEU A 164 35.10 -3.17 12.64
CA LEU A 164 34.75 -2.98 11.22
C LEU A 164 34.18 -4.27 10.61
N LYS A 165 34.69 -5.45 11.03
CA LYS A 165 34.14 -6.77 10.64
C LYS A 165 32.75 -7.01 11.24
N ILE A 166 32.52 -6.57 12.48
CA ILE A 166 31.19 -6.65 13.11
C ILE A 166 30.19 -5.74 12.38
N CYS A 167 30.62 -4.56 11.93
CA CYS A 167 29.77 -3.65 11.16
C CYS A 167 29.37 -4.24 9.80
N SER A 168 30.31 -4.85 9.06
CA SER A 168 30.00 -5.51 7.79
C SER A 168 29.10 -6.74 7.98
N ALA A 169 29.36 -7.58 8.99
CA ALA A 169 28.51 -8.73 9.31
C ALA A 169 27.09 -8.32 9.74
N LYS A 170 26.94 -7.22 10.49
CA LYS A 170 25.64 -6.64 10.83
C LYS A 170 24.91 -6.10 9.59
N CYS A 171 25.60 -5.50 8.63
CA CYS A 171 24.99 -5.11 7.35
C CYS A 171 24.52 -6.33 6.53
N THR A 172 25.25 -7.45 6.56
CA THR A 172 24.86 -8.71 5.89
C THR A 172 23.72 -9.46 6.62
N ALA A 173 23.65 -9.36 7.95
CA ALA A 173 22.54 -9.89 8.75
C ALA A 173 21.28 -9.03 8.61
N ALA A 174 21.43 -7.70 8.56
CA ALA A 174 20.35 -6.76 8.30
C ALA A 174 19.72 -6.98 6.92
N THR A 175 20.48 -7.41 5.90
CA THR A 175 19.90 -7.79 4.60
C THR A 175 18.99 -9.00 4.71
N LYS A 176 19.31 -10.02 5.52
CA LYS A 176 18.38 -11.15 5.78
C LYS A 176 17.15 -10.73 6.59
N GLY A 177 17.28 -9.79 7.52
CA GLY A 177 16.16 -9.23 8.30
C GLY A 177 15.26 -8.28 7.51
N CYS A 178 15.82 -7.48 6.60
CA CYS A 178 15.07 -6.56 5.74
C CYS A 178 14.34 -7.29 4.61
N ILE A 179 14.88 -8.42 4.12
CA ILE A 179 14.13 -9.32 3.23
C ILE A 179 12.98 -10.02 3.97
N ALA A 180 13.01 -10.15 5.31
CA ALA A 180 11.89 -10.68 6.08
C ALA A 180 10.75 -9.66 6.34
N PHE A 181 10.97 -8.38 6.05
CA PHE A 181 9.90 -7.40 5.83
C PHE A 181 9.45 -7.41 4.35
N SER A 182 9.67 -8.53 3.65
CA SER A 182 8.88 -8.87 2.48
C SER A 182 7.42 -8.98 2.92
N PHE A 183 6.58 -8.15 2.31
CA PHE A 183 5.13 -8.12 2.38
C PHE A 183 4.54 -9.53 2.54
N LYS A 184 4.32 -9.96 3.79
CA LYS A 184 3.36 -11.00 4.12
C LYS A 184 2.10 -10.31 4.58
N TYR A 185 1.21 -10.07 3.62
CA TYR A 185 -0.24 -10.05 3.82
C TYR A 185 -0.86 -10.96 2.77
#